data_AF-A0A2P9HGU2-F1
#
_entry.id   AF-A0A2P9HGU2-F1
#
_cell.length_a   1.000
_cell.length_b   1.000
_cell.length_c   1.000
_cell.angle_alpha   90.00
_cell.angle_beta   90.00
_cell.angle_gamma   90.00
#
_symmetry.space_group_name_H-M   'P 1'
#
loop_
_entity.id
_entity.type
_entity.pdbx_description
1 polymer ?
#
loop_
_entity_poly.entity_id
_entity_poly.type
_entity_poly.pdbx_seq_one_letter_code
_entity_poly.pdbx_strand_id
1 'polypeptide(L)'
;MKKALILTAAAFLATTGLAAAQDAVIIEVPQSARDYVIAHPVDPVVIQDDIAQGYVVPEAVVVRPIPDNPDFGYIYVNGEPVIVSMQNRQVVYYDEGPNAGPPVPVVPDDVVTFIESHPIEPITIEGELTEGMVIPEDVPLVAVPDQPNYSYVYIDQRPALVEPQTRRVIWVK
;
A
#
# COMPACT_ATOMS: atom_id res chain seq x y z
N MET A 1 -43.64 -54.09 -11.73
CA MET A 1 -44.79 -53.15 -11.60
C MET A 1 -44.47 -52.13 -10.51
N LYS A 2 -44.23 -50.87 -10.87
CA LYS A 2 -44.80 -49.68 -10.20
C LYS A 2 -44.42 -48.45 -11.03
N LYS A 3 -45.45 -47.72 -11.46
CA LYS A 3 -45.39 -46.44 -12.17
C LYS A 3 -45.35 -45.32 -11.11
N ALA A 4 -44.55 -44.29 -11.31
CA ALA A 4 -44.65 -42.99 -10.62
C ALA A 4 -44.17 -41.94 -11.64
N LEU A 5 -45.06 -41.32 -12.41
CA LEU A 5 -45.87 -40.12 -12.14
C LEU A 5 -45.06 -38.81 -12.24
N ILE A 6 -45.40 -38.08 -13.31
CA ILE A 6 -44.95 -36.75 -13.75
C ILE A 6 -45.65 -35.67 -12.93
N LEU A 7 -44.99 -34.53 -12.66
CA LEU A 7 -45.52 -33.16 -12.44
C LEU A 7 -44.30 -32.21 -12.37
N THR A 8 -43.89 -31.49 -13.42
CA THR A 8 -44.39 -30.22 -13.99
C THR A 8 -44.23 -28.96 -13.10
N ALA A 9 -43.22 -28.16 -13.50
CA ALA A 9 -43.10 -26.68 -13.52
C ALA A 9 -43.08 -25.83 -12.22
N ALA A 10 -42.00 -25.06 -12.05
CA ALA A 10 -41.99 -23.61 -12.30
C ALA A 10 -40.55 -23.07 -12.25
N ALA A 11 -40.12 -22.44 -13.35
CA ALA A 11 -38.90 -21.64 -13.39
C ALA A 11 -39.15 -20.29 -12.71
N PHE A 12 -38.26 -19.90 -11.79
CA PHE A 12 -38.06 -18.50 -11.45
C PHE A 12 -36.57 -18.19 -11.61
N LEU A 13 -36.31 -17.23 -12.48
CA LEU A 13 -35.01 -16.65 -12.78
C LEU A 13 -34.39 -16.07 -11.51
N ALA A 14 -33.27 -16.64 -11.09
CA ALA A 14 -32.24 -15.89 -10.40
C ALA A 14 -31.03 -15.89 -11.33
N THR A 15 -30.95 -14.88 -12.20
CA THR A 15 -29.68 -14.43 -12.75
C THR A 15 -28.89 -13.88 -11.57
N THR A 16 -28.24 -14.76 -10.81
CA THR A 16 -27.15 -14.33 -9.93
C THR A 16 -26.09 -13.81 -10.87
N GLY A 17 -25.98 -12.49 -10.92
CA GLY A 17 -24.93 -11.80 -11.65
C GLY A 17 -23.61 -12.47 -11.32
N LEU A 18 -22.91 -12.91 -12.36
CA LEU A 18 -21.50 -13.17 -12.30
C LEU A 18 -20.85 -11.84 -11.94
N ALA A 19 -20.73 -11.55 -10.65
CA ALA A 19 -19.65 -10.71 -10.18
C ALA A 19 -18.39 -11.53 -10.46
N ALA A 20 -17.86 -11.39 -11.68
CA ALA A 20 -16.48 -11.71 -11.94
C ALA A 20 -15.70 -10.83 -10.97
N ALA A 21 -15.30 -11.41 -9.84
CA ALA A 21 -14.10 -10.97 -9.16
C ALA A 21 -13.02 -11.04 -10.24
N GLN A 22 -12.73 -9.88 -10.85
CA GLN A 22 -11.58 -9.76 -11.69
C GLN A 22 -10.43 -10.10 -10.76
N ASP A 23 -9.82 -11.26 -11.03
CA ASP A 23 -8.72 -11.83 -10.28
C ASP A 23 -7.58 -10.81 -10.40
N ALA A 24 -7.57 -9.82 -9.52
CA ALA A 24 -6.51 -8.85 -9.44
C ALA A 24 -5.29 -9.64 -8.98
N VAL A 25 -4.44 -10.00 -9.94
CA VAL A 25 -3.16 -10.61 -9.65
C VAL A 25 -2.39 -9.58 -8.84
N ILE A 26 -2.40 -9.73 -7.52
CA ILE A 26 -1.59 -8.92 -6.62
C ILE A 26 -0.15 -9.34 -6.90
N ILE A 27 0.53 -8.58 -7.77
CA ILE A 27 1.95 -8.77 -8.03
C ILE A 27 2.68 -8.23 -6.80
N GLU A 28 3.06 -9.15 -5.91
CA GLU A 28 3.84 -8.80 -4.73
C GLU A 28 5.24 -8.36 -5.18
N VAL A 29 5.56 -7.09 -4.97
CA VAL A 29 6.88 -6.56 -5.26
C VAL A 29 7.86 -6.96 -4.14
N PRO A 30 9.02 -7.56 -4.47
CA PRO A 30 10.04 -7.89 -3.47
C PRO A 30 10.57 -6.65 -2.73
N GLN A 31 10.89 -6.79 -1.44
CA GLN A 31 11.50 -5.68 -0.67
C GLN A 31 12.81 -5.19 -1.31
N SER A 32 13.66 -6.10 -1.81
CA SER A 32 14.92 -5.74 -2.47
C SER A 32 14.74 -4.85 -3.70
N ALA A 33 13.62 -4.98 -4.42
CA ALA A 33 13.31 -4.14 -5.56
C ALA A 33 12.97 -2.71 -5.11
N ARG A 34 12.21 -2.57 -4.02
CA ARG A 34 11.88 -1.27 -3.42
C ARG A 34 13.11 -0.55 -2.88
N ASP A 35 13.93 -1.25 -2.13
CA ASP A 35 15.17 -0.69 -1.57
C ASP A 35 16.10 -0.21 -2.69
N TYR A 36 16.20 -0.99 -3.78
CA TYR A 36 17.03 -0.63 -4.91
C TYR A 36 16.59 0.68 -5.57
N VAL A 37 15.30 0.83 -5.87
CA VAL A 37 14.82 2.03 -6.56
C VAL A 37 15.01 3.28 -5.71
N ILE A 38 14.74 3.19 -4.40
CA ILE A 38 14.98 4.29 -3.45
C ILE A 38 16.46 4.69 -3.44
N ALA A 39 17.38 3.72 -3.46
CA ALA A 39 18.82 3.97 -3.46
C ALA A 39 19.37 4.49 -4.79
N HIS A 40 18.63 4.37 -5.90
CA HIS A 40 19.10 4.70 -7.24
C HIS A 40 18.11 5.61 -7.99
N PRO A 41 17.95 6.87 -7.55
CA PRO A 41 17.03 7.80 -8.21
C PRO A 41 17.49 8.14 -9.63
N VAL A 42 16.52 8.39 -10.51
CA VAL A 42 16.75 8.78 -11.92
C VAL A 42 15.91 9.99 -12.30
N ASP A 43 16.23 10.59 -13.44
CA ASP A 43 15.54 11.78 -13.94
C ASP A 43 14.02 11.53 -14.04
N PRO A 44 13.20 12.36 -13.38
CA PRO A 44 11.76 12.20 -13.41
C PRO A 44 11.18 12.43 -14.80
N VAL A 45 10.16 11.64 -15.13
CA VAL A 45 9.32 11.82 -16.31
C VAL A 45 8.02 12.53 -15.92
N VAL A 46 7.54 13.39 -16.80
CA VAL A 46 6.26 14.07 -16.64
C VAL A 46 5.20 13.26 -17.36
N ILE A 47 4.23 12.76 -16.60
CA ILE A 47 3.05 12.07 -17.11
C ILE A 47 1.85 12.96 -16.77
N GLN A 48 1.02 13.25 -17.77
CA GLN A 48 -0.15 14.13 -17.61
C GLN A 48 -1.36 13.39 -17.02
N ASP A 49 -1.35 12.07 -17.09
CA ASP A 49 -2.36 11.19 -16.52
C ASP A 49 -2.07 10.90 -15.05
N ASP A 50 -3.12 10.62 -14.28
CA ASP A 50 -2.99 10.08 -12.92
C ASP A 50 -2.42 8.65 -13.00
N ILE A 51 -1.26 8.45 -12.37
CA ILE A 51 -0.64 7.13 -12.23
C ILE A 51 -1.32 6.40 -11.09
N ALA A 52 -1.69 5.15 -11.32
CA ALA A 52 -2.23 4.26 -10.29
C ALA A 52 -1.76 2.82 -10.55
N GLN A 53 -1.96 1.93 -9.58
CA GLN A 53 -1.68 0.51 -9.78
C GLN A 53 -2.49 -0.06 -10.96
N GLY A 54 -1.83 -0.82 -11.83
CA GLY A 54 -2.39 -1.37 -13.06
C GLY A 54 -2.30 -0.43 -14.28
N TYR A 55 -1.89 0.83 -14.11
CA TYR A 55 -1.65 1.76 -15.21
C TYR A 55 -0.57 1.24 -16.15
N VAL A 56 -0.77 1.34 -17.46
CA VAL A 56 0.21 0.89 -18.47
C VAL A 56 1.10 2.05 -18.88
N VAL A 57 2.39 1.95 -18.56
CA VAL A 57 3.37 3.00 -18.85
C VAL A 57 3.59 3.14 -20.37
N PRO A 58 3.37 4.33 -20.97
CA PRO A 58 3.52 4.56 -22.40
C PRO A 58 4.91 4.20 -22.93
N GLU A 59 5.00 3.68 -24.15
CA GLU A 59 6.28 3.24 -24.75
C GLU A 59 7.34 4.34 -24.84
N ALA A 60 6.92 5.60 -24.94
CA ALA A 60 7.81 6.76 -24.95
C ALA A 60 8.61 6.93 -23.64
N VAL A 61 8.13 6.37 -22.53
CA VAL A 61 8.81 6.41 -21.25
C VAL A 61 9.83 5.28 -21.18
N VAL A 62 11.07 5.62 -20.82
CA VAL A 62 12.13 4.63 -20.63
C VAL A 62 12.00 3.98 -19.26
N VAL A 63 11.56 2.74 -19.21
CA VAL A 63 11.53 1.92 -17.99
C VAL A 63 12.91 1.31 -17.77
N ARG A 64 13.54 1.57 -16.62
CA ARG A 64 14.87 1.04 -16.29
C ARG A 64 14.75 -0.28 -15.55
N PRO A 65 15.51 -1.32 -15.90
CA PRO A 65 15.43 -2.60 -15.21
C PRO A 65 16.04 -2.51 -13.80
N ILE A 66 15.52 -3.33 -12.88
CA ILE A 66 16.09 -3.52 -11.55
C ILE A 66 17.06 -4.72 -11.61
N PRO A 67 18.37 -4.55 -11.34
CA PRO A 67 19.37 -5.60 -11.57
C PRO A 67 19.09 -6.94 -10.89
N ASP A 68 18.73 -6.91 -9.61
CA ASP A 68 18.46 -8.13 -8.81
C ASP A 68 17.03 -8.65 -8.99
N ASN A 69 16.16 -7.91 -9.68
CA ASN A 69 14.76 -8.22 -9.88
C ASN A 69 14.34 -7.88 -11.33
N PRO A 70 14.84 -8.62 -12.35
CA PRO A 70 14.72 -8.23 -13.76
C PRO A 70 13.30 -8.29 -14.33
N ASP A 71 12.36 -8.96 -13.65
CA ASP A 71 10.94 -8.95 -13.97
C ASP A 71 10.31 -7.56 -13.71
N PHE A 72 11.01 -6.71 -12.98
CA PHE A 72 10.60 -5.38 -12.61
C PHE A 72 11.56 -4.34 -13.20
N GLY A 73 10.98 -3.20 -13.52
CA GLY A 73 11.69 -1.98 -13.84
C GLY A 73 11.10 -0.82 -13.04
N TYR A 74 11.71 0.35 -13.18
CA TYR A 74 11.29 1.54 -12.47
C TYR A 74 11.42 2.79 -13.33
N ILE A 75 10.58 3.76 -12.98
CA ILE A 75 10.60 5.13 -13.47
C ILE A 75 10.43 6.07 -12.29
N TYR A 76 10.74 7.35 -12.47
CA TYR A 76 10.43 8.38 -11.49
C TYR A 76 9.36 9.29 -12.06
N VAL A 77 8.25 9.47 -11.36
CA VAL A 77 7.17 10.39 -11.76
C VAL A 77 7.04 11.42 -10.66
N ASN A 78 7.15 12.71 -11.01
CA ASN A 78 7.13 13.81 -10.02
C ASN A 78 8.16 13.67 -8.87
N GLY A 79 9.23 12.90 -9.09
CA GLY A 79 10.26 12.63 -8.08
C GLY A 79 10.03 11.38 -7.23
N GLU A 80 8.94 10.66 -7.45
CA GLU A 80 8.57 9.44 -6.71
C GLU A 80 8.89 8.17 -7.52
N PRO A 81 9.39 7.11 -6.88
CA PRO A 81 9.67 5.85 -7.56
C PRO A 81 8.37 5.12 -7.89
N VAL A 82 8.23 4.73 -9.15
CA VAL A 82 7.15 3.88 -9.63
C VAL A 82 7.76 2.58 -10.15
N ILE A 83 7.35 1.44 -9.59
CA ILE A 83 7.82 0.13 -10.04
C ILE A 83 6.82 -0.44 -11.03
N VAL A 84 7.36 -0.92 -12.13
CA VAL A 84 6.65 -1.34 -13.33
C VAL A 84 7.03 -2.79 -13.63
N SER A 85 6.05 -3.64 -13.93
CA SER A 85 6.30 -4.98 -14.45
C SER A 85 6.85 -4.90 -15.87
N MET A 86 7.99 -5.53 -16.12
CA MET A 86 8.62 -5.58 -17.45
C MET A 86 7.83 -6.45 -18.43
N GLN A 87 6.94 -7.32 -17.94
CA GLN A 87 6.16 -8.25 -18.77
C GLN A 87 5.07 -7.53 -19.57
N ASN A 88 4.44 -6.53 -18.97
CA ASN A 88 3.25 -5.86 -19.52
C ASN A 88 3.29 -4.33 -19.37
N ARG A 89 4.42 -3.77 -18.91
CA ARG A 89 4.60 -2.34 -18.61
C ARG A 89 3.56 -1.77 -17.65
N GLN A 90 2.94 -2.61 -16.81
CA GLN A 90 1.99 -2.13 -15.81
C GLN A 90 2.70 -1.66 -14.55
N VAL A 91 2.22 -0.57 -13.99
CA VAL A 91 2.56 -0.12 -12.64
C VAL A 91 2.06 -1.16 -11.65
N VAL A 92 2.98 -1.73 -10.88
CA VAL A 92 2.69 -2.76 -9.87
C VAL A 92 2.90 -2.24 -8.46
N TYR A 93 3.64 -1.15 -8.33
CA TYR A 93 3.79 -0.41 -7.08
C TYR A 93 3.97 1.07 -7.41
N TYR A 94 3.10 1.88 -6.82
CA TYR A 94 3.15 3.34 -6.87
C TYR A 94 2.95 3.83 -5.44
N ASP A 95 3.86 4.69 -4.98
CA ASP A 95 3.78 5.28 -3.65
C ASP A 95 2.92 6.54 -3.78
N GLU A 96 1.60 6.41 -3.61
CA GLU A 96 0.68 7.56 -3.56
C GLU A 96 0.88 8.28 -2.21
N GLY A 97 2.00 8.99 -2.05
CA GLY A 97 2.25 9.77 -0.85
C GLY A 97 3.56 10.57 -0.90
N PRO A 98 3.58 11.83 -0.42
CA PRO A 98 4.72 12.77 -0.51
C PRO A 98 5.96 12.35 0.31
N ASN A 99 5.94 11.16 0.89
CA ASN A 99 7.09 10.53 1.52
C ASN A 99 7.02 9.07 1.05
N ALA A 100 7.93 8.68 0.16
CA ALA A 100 8.04 7.30 -0.33
C ALA A 100 9.11 6.54 0.46
N GLY A 101 8.74 5.38 0.98
CA GLY A 101 9.54 4.50 1.81
C GLY A 101 8.93 3.11 1.72
N PRO A 102 9.39 2.10 2.49
CA PRO A 102 8.87 0.74 2.35
C PRO A 102 7.33 0.70 2.47
N PRO A 103 6.66 -0.29 1.83
CA PRO A 103 5.20 -0.34 1.78
C PRO A 103 4.67 -0.25 3.19
N VAL A 104 3.68 0.62 3.39
CA VAL A 104 2.90 0.65 4.63
C VAL A 104 2.38 -0.78 4.87
N PRO A 105 2.87 -1.48 5.90
CA PRO A 105 2.37 -2.82 6.22
C PRO A 105 0.86 -2.71 6.44
N VAL A 106 0.09 -3.70 5.98
CA VAL A 106 -1.32 -3.80 6.37
C VAL A 106 -1.36 -3.79 7.89
N VAL A 107 -1.90 -2.72 8.48
CA VAL A 107 -1.90 -2.56 9.92
C VAL A 107 -2.82 -3.62 10.52
N PRO A 108 -2.32 -4.47 11.43
CA PRO A 108 -3.16 -5.47 12.05
C PRO A 108 -4.29 -4.83 12.87
N ASP A 109 -5.52 -5.35 12.74
CA ASP A 109 -6.70 -4.81 13.44
C ASP A 109 -6.53 -4.80 14.98
N ASP A 110 -5.78 -5.76 15.53
CA ASP A 110 -5.43 -5.84 16.94
C ASP A 110 -4.54 -4.67 17.39
N VAL A 111 -3.64 -4.19 16.52
CA VAL A 111 -2.79 -3.03 16.78
C VAL A 111 -3.62 -1.76 16.82
N VAL A 112 -4.49 -1.54 15.83
CA VAL A 112 -5.40 -0.37 15.80
C VAL A 112 -6.27 -0.37 17.06
N THR A 113 -6.89 -1.50 17.36
CA THR A 113 -7.75 -1.67 18.54
C THR A 113 -6.99 -1.38 19.84
N PHE A 114 -5.74 -1.86 19.94
CA PHE A 114 -4.90 -1.62 21.10
C PHE A 114 -4.62 -0.13 21.30
N ILE A 115 -4.19 0.57 20.25
CA ILE A 115 -3.87 2.01 20.31
C ILE A 115 -5.10 2.79 20.74
N GLU A 116 -6.25 2.52 20.12
CA GLU A 116 -7.51 3.21 20.44
C GLU A 116 -7.98 2.98 21.88
N SER A 117 -7.70 1.80 22.44
CA SER A 117 -8.07 1.46 23.82
C SER A 117 -7.06 1.94 24.87
N HIS A 118 -5.86 2.38 24.46
CA HIS A 118 -4.78 2.81 25.34
C HIS A 118 -4.22 4.19 24.93
N PRO A 119 -5.02 5.26 25.05
CA PRO A 119 -4.56 6.60 24.70
C PRO A 119 -3.46 7.08 25.67
N ILE A 120 -2.50 7.82 25.12
CA ILE A 120 -1.44 8.48 25.86
C ILE A 120 -1.58 10.00 25.78
N GLU A 121 -0.76 10.74 26.53
CA GLU A 121 -0.78 12.20 26.53
C GLU A 121 -0.41 12.74 25.13
N PRO A 122 -1.31 13.52 24.48
CA PRO A 122 -1.05 14.05 23.15
C PRO A 122 0.03 15.13 23.16
N ILE A 123 0.82 15.17 22.11
CA ILE A 123 1.84 16.19 21.87
C ILE A 123 1.42 17.03 20.67
N THR A 124 1.80 18.30 20.66
CA THR A 124 1.62 19.18 19.50
C THR A 124 2.94 19.30 18.76
N ILE A 125 2.89 19.15 17.44
CA ILE A 125 4.05 19.35 16.56
C ILE A 125 3.75 20.47 15.56
N GLU A 126 4.80 20.98 14.92
CA GLU A 126 4.64 21.85 13.76
C GLU A 126 4.37 21.01 12.51
N GLY A 127 3.24 21.28 11.84
CA GLY A 127 2.84 20.58 10.63
C GLY A 127 1.61 19.69 10.82
N GLU A 128 1.16 19.09 9.74
CA GLU A 128 0.03 18.17 9.75
C GLU A 128 0.52 16.73 9.88
N LEU A 129 -0.02 15.99 10.85
CA LEU A 129 0.23 14.56 10.96
C LEU A 129 -0.37 13.81 9.75
N THR A 130 0.51 13.24 8.92
CA THR A 130 0.16 12.46 7.72
C THR A 130 0.96 11.16 7.67
N GLU A 131 0.46 10.19 6.91
CA GLU A 131 1.20 8.96 6.61
C GLU A 131 2.50 9.26 5.84
N GLY A 132 3.52 8.44 6.06
CA GLY A 132 4.87 8.60 5.52
C GLY A 132 5.75 9.66 6.20
N MET A 133 5.19 10.52 7.06
CA MET A 133 5.94 11.52 7.83
C MET A 133 6.98 10.85 8.74
N VAL A 134 8.16 11.46 8.90
CA VAL A 134 9.15 11.02 9.90
C VAL A 134 8.95 11.83 11.18
N ILE A 135 8.69 11.13 12.28
CA ILE A 135 8.54 11.73 13.60
C ILE A 135 9.91 12.19 14.13
N PRO A 136 10.06 13.45 14.56
CA PRO A 136 11.30 13.97 15.16
C PRO A 136 11.80 13.14 16.34
N GLU A 137 13.12 13.02 16.54
CA GLU A 137 13.73 12.15 17.58
C GLU A 137 13.37 12.53 19.02
N ASP A 138 13.04 13.80 19.26
CA ASP A 138 12.63 14.33 20.56
C ASP A 138 11.20 13.94 20.96
N VAL A 139 10.39 13.47 20.00
CA VAL A 139 9.05 12.97 20.28
C VAL A 139 9.13 11.54 20.85
N PRO A 140 8.60 11.27 22.05
CA PRO A 140 8.58 9.92 22.60
C PRO A 140 7.64 9.02 21.79
N LEU A 141 8.11 7.81 21.48
CA LEU A 141 7.30 6.74 20.89
C LEU A 141 7.01 5.68 21.97
N VAL A 142 5.79 5.16 21.99
CA VAL A 142 5.39 4.10 22.91
C VAL A 142 5.28 2.79 22.15
N ALA A 143 5.95 1.74 22.63
CA ALA A 143 5.91 0.43 21.98
C ALA A 143 4.51 -0.20 22.05
N VAL A 144 4.11 -0.90 20.98
CA VAL A 144 2.92 -1.74 21.00
C VAL A 144 3.29 -3.11 21.60
N PRO A 145 2.57 -3.60 22.63
CA PRO A 145 2.84 -4.91 23.22
C PRO A 145 2.77 -6.03 22.18
N ASP A 146 3.65 -7.03 22.34
CA ASP A 146 3.77 -8.21 21.46
C ASP A 146 4.06 -7.91 19.97
N GLN A 147 4.30 -6.65 19.64
CA GLN A 147 4.46 -6.14 18.28
C GLN A 147 5.71 -5.23 18.18
N PRO A 148 6.92 -5.80 18.22
CA PRO A 148 8.18 -5.03 18.34
C PRO A 148 8.49 -4.12 17.15
N ASN A 149 7.83 -4.35 16.02
CA ASN A 149 7.98 -3.54 14.81
C ASN A 149 7.10 -2.27 14.83
N TYR A 150 6.30 -2.09 15.89
CA TYR A 150 5.29 -1.04 15.96
C TYR A 150 5.44 -0.24 17.24
N SER A 151 5.35 1.07 17.07
CA SER A 151 5.18 2.03 18.16
C SER A 151 4.09 3.02 17.79
N TYR A 152 3.52 3.70 18.76
CA TYR A 152 2.47 4.68 18.52
C TYR A 152 2.73 5.97 19.30
N VAL A 153 2.11 7.03 18.81
CA VAL A 153 2.15 8.36 19.42
C VAL A 153 0.79 9.04 19.23
N TYR A 154 0.44 9.96 20.12
CA TYR A 154 -0.73 10.83 19.97
C TYR A 154 -0.26 12.23 19.62
N ILE A 155 -0.64 12.72 18.44
CA ILE A 155 -0.29 14.06 17.98
C ILE A 155 -1.59 14.81 17.65
N ASP A 156 -1.76 15.99 18.22
CA ASP A 156 -2.98 16.80 18.07
C ASP A 156 -4.27 15.99 18.31
N GLN A 157 -4.26 15.15 19.35
CA GLN A 157 -5.35 14.25 19.76
C GLN A 157 -5.65 13.09 18.79
N ARG A 158 -4.83 12.90 17.75
CA ARG A 158 -4.96 11.79 16.81
C ARG A 158 -3.91 10.72 17.07
N PRO A 159 -4.28 9.43 17.10
CA PRO A 159 -3.31 8.36 17.14
C PRO A 159 -2.58 8.24 15.80
N ALA A 160 -1.27 8.00 15.87
CA ALA A 160 -0.46 7.61 14.73
C ALA A 160 0.33 6.36 15.06
N LEU A 161 0.34 5.41 14.13
CA LEU A 161 1.21 4.24 14.19
C LEU A 161 2.51 4.54 13.45
N VAL A 162 3.62 4.12 14.05
CA VAL A 162 4.98 4.48 13.66
C VAL A 162 5.87 3.23 13.63
N GLU A 163 6.69 3.11 12.59
CA GLU A 163 7.78 2.15 12.56
C GLU A 163 8.98 2.70 13.36
N PRO A 164 9.40 2.08 14.48
CA PRO A 164 10.36 2.67 15.40
C PRO A 164 11.78 2.78 14.83
N GLN A 165 12.15 1.95 13.85
CA GLN A 165 13.47 1.96 13.22
C GLN A 165 13.67 3.21 12.34
N THR A 166 12.63 3.60 11.61
CA THR A 166 12.66 4.73 10.66
C THR A 166 11.94 5.96 11.21
N ARG A 167 11.24 5.81 12.34
CA ARG A 167 10.31 6.79 12.94
C ARG A 167 9.23 7.25 11.96
N ARG A 168 8.93 6.43 10.97
CA ARG A 168 7.98 6.73 9.91
C ARG A 168 6.56 6.44 10.35
N VAL A 169 5.65 7.38 10.14
CA VAL A 169 4.21 7.19 10.31
C VAL A 169 3.71 6.27 9.20
N ILE A 170 3.01 5.21 9.58
CA ILE A 170 2.45 4.23 8.65
C ILE A 170 0.92 4.19 8.70
N TRP A 171 0.29 4.80 9.71
CA TRP A 171 -1.16 4.95 9.78
C TRP A 171 -1.54 6.13 10.66
N VAL A 172 -2.59 6.85 10.27
CA VAL A 172 -3.19 7.96 11.02
C VAL A 172 -4.72 7.80 11.01
N LYS A 173 -5.38 8.25 12.08
CA LYS A 173 -6.84 8.32 12.18
C LYS A 173 -7.41 9.69 11.79
#